data_AF-A0A0D7A913-F1
#
_entry.id   AF-A0A0D7A913-F1
#
_cell.length_a   1.000
_cell.length_b   1.000
_cell.length_c   1.000
_cell.angle_alpha   90.00
_cell.angle_beta   90.00
_cell.angle_gamma   90.00
#
_symmetry.space_group_name_H-M   'P 1'
#
loop_
_entity.id
_entity.type
_entity.pdbx_description
1 polymer ?
#
loop_
_entity_poly.entity_id
_entity_poly.type
_entity_poly.pdbx_seq_one_letter_code
_entity_poly.pdbx_strand_id
1 'polypeptide(L)'
;GDASTRFLAALQDPEIAALKDSDIRLKDHVSSTGSSRGRDGYSLLGVLRTKPGRADSPPTSCMSCSDKIASYSILGVQGALASHLLGAPIYIDNVIIGGVSAELQSSVIEDCKRAFVDQLPPKYHLHAPSIAFTSLKYAHEQNVLGSASSAPESLSWIADTSFPFGEVLVNGYRRGVPLKHRHREKMLPRTCRLALFKLYCTVRVA
;
A
#
# COMPACT_ATOMS: atom_id res chain seq x y z
N GLY A 1 7.66 1.19 2.62
CA GLY A 1 7.62 0.12 3.61
C GLY A 1 8.73 -0.83 3.25
N ASP A 2 8.83 -1.93 3.97
CA ASP A 2 10.04 -2.74 3.98
C ASP A 2 10.47 -3.32 2.63
N ALA A 3 9.48 -3.64 1.78
CA ALA A 3 9.67 -4.19 0.44
C ALA A 3 10.32 -3.22 -0.58
N SER A 4 10.46 -1.95 -0.23
CA SER A 4 10.97 -0.91 -1.15
C SER A 4 12.11 -0.10 -0.56
N THR A 5 12.59 -0.44 0.64
CA THR A 5 13.47 0.42 1.44
C THR A 5 14.84 0.58 0.76
N ARG A 6 15.52 -0.52 0.40
CA ARG A 6 16.83 -0.44 -0.27
C ARG A 6 16.73 0.11 -1.68
N PHE A 7 15.69 -0.27 -2.41
CA PHE A 7 15.43 0.27 -3.76
C PHE A 7 15.30 1.80 -3.75
N LEU A 8 14.53 2.34 -2.79
CA LEU A 8 14.38 3.79 -2.65
C LEU A 8 15.66 4.47 -2.19
N ALA A 9 16.45 3.82 -1.33
CA ALA A 9 17.75 4.35 -0.91
C ALA A 9 18.73 4.43 -2.10
N ALA A 10 18.78 3.40 -2.95
CA ALA A 10 19.66 3.34 -4.11
C ALA A 10 19.36 4.41 -5.19
N LEU A 11 18.10 4.86 -5.28
CA LEU A 11 17.68 5.91 -6.20
C LEU A 11 17.69 7.31 -5.59
N GLN A 12 17.87 7.42 -4.28
CA GLN A 12 17.92 8.70 -3.58
C GLN A 12 19.33 9.28 -3.67
N ASP A 13 19.43 10.61 -3.72
CA ASP A 13 20.69 11.31 -3.51
C ASP A 13 21.42 10.75 -2.25
N PRO A 14 22.73 10.42 -2.33
CA PRO A 14 23.46 9.77 -1.25
C PRO A 14 23.47 10.56 0.06
N GLU A 15 23.53 11.90 0.02
CA GLU A 15 23.52 12.72 1.22
C GLU A 15 22.14 12.66 1.90
N ILE A 16 21.07 12.73 1.10
CA ILE A 16 19.69 12.58 1.61
C ILE A 16 19.46 11.17 2.15
N ALA A 17 20.03 10.14 1.52
CA ALA A 17 19.94 8.77 1.99
C ALA A 17 20.63 8.58 3.34
N ALA A 18 21.85 9.11 3.48
CA ALA A 18 22.60 9.11 4.72
C ALA A 18 21.87 9.87 5.84
N LEU A 19 21.27 11.02 5.53
CA LEU A 19 20.46 11.79 6.49
C LEU A 19 19.29 10.96 7.04
N LYS A 20 18.61 10.19 6.20
CA LYS A 20 17.53 9.29 6.65
C LYS A 20 18.00 8.17 7.56
N ASP A 21 19.23 7.71 7.41
CA ASP A 21 19.84 6.69 8.29
C ASP A 21 20.48 7.28 9.56
N SER A 22 20.80 8.58 9.55
CA SER A 22 21.48 9.26 10.65
C SER A 22 20.60 9.57 11.86
N ASP A 23 19.27 9.40 11.76
CA ASP A 23 18.35 9.74 12.85
C ASP A 23 18.42 8.71 13.99
N ILE A 24 19.32 8.99 14.95
CA ILE A 24 19.65 8.17 16.13
C ILE A 24 18.39 7.81 16.96
N ARG A 25 17.34 8.64 16.89
CA ARG A 25 16.07 8.40 17.59
C ARG A 25 15.36 7.10 17.19
N LEU A 26 15.67 6.55 16.01
CA LEU A 26 15.13 5.27 15.55
C LEU A 26 15.74 4.06 16.28
N LYS A 27 16.96 4.17 16.82
CA LYS A 27 17.61 3.07 17.54
C LYS A 27 17.08 2.93 18.98
N ASP A 28 16.64 4.04 19.58
CA ASP A 28 16.20 4.07 20.99
C ASP A 28 14.68 3.91 21.18
N HIS A 29 13.87 4.06 20.13
CA HIS A 29 12.38 4.01 20.22
C HIS A 29 11.70 2.80 19.58
N VAL A 30 12.45 1.82 19.07
CA VAL A 30 11.86 0.50 18.78
C VAL A 30 11.75 -0.27 20.09
N SER A 31 10.83 0.17 20.95
CA SER A 31 10.15 -0.78 21.83
C SER A 31 9.60 -1.89 20.95
N SER A 32 9.64 -3.13 21.41
CA SER A 32 9.29 -4.36 20.68
C SER A 32 7.85 -4.42 20.14
N THR A 33 7.13 -3.29 20.13
CA THR A 33 5.73 -3.10 19.73
C THR A 33 5.48 -1.82 18.89
N GLY A 34 6.48 -0.96 18.66
CA GLY A 34 6.30 0.34 17.99
C GLY A 34 6.45 0.28 16.47
N SER A 35 5.53 0.88 15.72
CA SER A 35 5.69 1.11 14.26
C SER A 35 6.58 2.33 14.00
N SER A 36 7.49 2.24 13.02
CA SER A 36 8.25 3.39 12.52
C SER A 36 7.38 4.26 11.60
N ARG A 37 7.67 5.56 11.50
CA ARG A 37 6.96 6.46 10.59
C ARG A 37 7.78 6.66 9.32
N GLY A 38 7.14 6.52 8.16
CA GLY A 38 7.73 6.94 6.90
C GLY A 38 8.86 6.06 6.40
N ARG A 39 9.94 6.71 5.94
CA ARG A 39 11.09 6.07 5.26
C ARG A 39 12.40 6.28 6.02
N ASP A 40 12.33 6.82 7.23
CA ASP A 40 13.52 7.06 8.04
C ASP A 40 14.05 5.72 8.56
N GLY A 41 15.38 5.61 8.66
CA GLY A 41 16.10 4.37 8.90
C GLY A 41 15.93 3.38 7.75
N TYR A 42 16.60 3.64 6.63
CA TYR A 42 16.68 2.68 5.53
C TYR A 42 17.34 1.35 5.96
N SER A 43 18.27 1.44 6.91
CA SER A 43 18.92 0.29 7.56
C SER A 43 18.03 -0.48 8.55
N LEU A 44 16.90 0.10 8.99
CA LEU A 44 16.00 -0.53 9.97
C LEU A 44 15.04 -1.50 9.28
N LEU A 45 15.41 -2.77 9.18
CA LEU A 45 14.61 -3.80 8.50
C LEU A 45 13.69 -4.55 9.47
N GLY A 46 12.61 -5.15 8.96
CA GLY A 46 11.70 -5.98 9.76
C GLY A 46 10.73 -5.20 10.66
N VAL A 47 10.56 -3.90 10.41
CA VAL A 47 9.67 -3.04 11.20
C VAL A 47 8.44 -2.61 10.42
N LEU A 48 7.31 -2.62 11.13
CA LEU A 48 6.05 -2.04 10.67
C LEU A 48 6.20 -0.53 10.43
N ARG A 49 5.66 -0.02 9.32
CA ARG A 49 5.79 1.40 8.95
C ARG A 49 4.45 2.08 8.69
N THR A 50 4.28 3.31 9.19
CA THR A 50 3.09 4.14 8.96
C THR A 50 3.32 5.24 7.93
N LYS A 51 2.23 5.74 7.33
CA LYS A 51 2.17 6.86 6.38
C LYS A 51 1.53 8.11 7.02
N PRO A 52 1.70 9.30 6.42
CA PRO A 52 2.64 9.62 5.34
C PRO A 52 4.08 9.68 5.88
N GLY A 53 5.04 9.42 4.98
CA GLY A 53 6.46 9.50 5.32
C GLY A 53 7.09 10.87 5.21
N ARG A 54 6.30 11.92 4.92
CA ARG A 54 6.79 13.30 4.95
C ARG A 54 6.66 13.86 6.37
N ALA A 55 7.69 14.60 6.80
CA ALA A 55 7.72 15.27 8.10
C ALA A 55 6.71 16.43 8.20
N ASP A 56 6.42 17.09 7.07
CA ASP A 56 5.50 18.24 6.95
C ASP A 56 4.01 17.89 7.07
N SER A 57 3.68 16.60 7.11
CA SER A 57 2.31 16.11 7.08
C SER A 57 1.90 15.59 8.47
N PRO A 58 0.62 15.63 8.86
CA PRO A 58 0.18 14.99 10.11
C PRO A 58 0.39 13.46 10.08
N PRO A 59 0.80 12.82 11.20
CA PRO A 59 0.91 11.37 11.26
C PRO A 59 -0.48 10.70 11.13
N THR A 60 -0.52 9.50 10.57
CA THR A 60 -1.73 8.68 10.51
C THR A 60 -1.43 7.25 10.95
N SER A 61 -2.46 6.48 11.29
CA SER A 61 -2.37 5.04 11.55
C SER A 61 -2.39 4.19 10.28
N CYS A 62 -2.26 4.79 9.10
CA CYS A 62 -2.22 4.04 7.85
C CYS A 62 -0.89 3.31 7.71
N MET A 63 -0.92 1.99 7.80
CA MET A 63 0.23 1.14 7.50
C MET A 63 0.71 1.31 6.05
N SER A 64 1.99 1.00 5.82
CA SER A 64 2.61 1.07 4.51
C SER A 64 2.02 0.00 3.58
N CYS A 65 2.16 0.18 2.25
CA CYS A 65 1.56 -0.77 1.30
C CYS A 65 2.20 -2.16 1.40
N SER A 66 3.50 -2.26 1.68
CA SER A 66 4.16 -3.54 1.87
C SER A 66 3.60 -4.29 3.07
N ASP A 67 3.34 -3.59 4.17
CA ASP A 67 2.85 -4.21 5.41
C ASP A 67 1.40 -4.67 5.24
N LYS A 68 0.61 -3.97 4.41
CA LYS A 68 -0.73 -4.42 4.00
C LYS A 68 -0.67 -5.65 3.09
N ILE A 69 0.28 -5.72 2.16
CA ILE A 69 0.45 -6.91 1.31
C ILE A 69 0.88 -8.11 2.18
N ALA A 70 1.80 -7.90 3.11
CA ALA A 70 2.20 -8.94 4.08
C ALA A 70 0.99 -9.46 4.89
N SER A 71 0.09 -8.58 5.34
CA SER A 71 -1.13 -9.05 6.02
C SER A 71 -2.07 -9.82 5.09
N TYR A 72 -2.16 -9.45 3.81
CA TYR A 72 -2.95 -10.18 2.82
C TYR A 72 -2.39 -11.57 2.52
N SER A 73 -1.08 -11.80 2.67
CA SER A 73 -0.46 -13.13 2.54
C SER A 73 -0.96 -14.14 3.59
N ILE A 74 -1.57 -13.68 4.70
CA ILE A 74 -2.19 -14.54 5.72
C ILE A 74 -3.71 -14.46 5.69
N LEU A 75 -4.22 -13.23 5.73
CA LEU A 75 -5.65 -12.99 5.95
C LEU A 75 -6.44 -13.07 4.65
N GLY A 76 -5.76 -13.00 3.51
CA GLY A 76 -6.35 -12.76 2.20
C GLY A 76 -6.80 -11.31 1.98
N VAL A 77 -6.99 -10.94 0.72
CA VAL A 77 -7.34 -9.58 0.28
C VAL A 77 -8.81 -9.23 0.53
N GLN A 78 -9.66 -10.22 0.73
CA GLN A 78 -11.12 -10.07 0.81
C GLN A 78 -11.58 -9.28 2.06
N GLY A 79 -10.77 -9.30 3.13
CA GLY A 79 -11.12 -8.67 4.41
C GLY A 79 -12.27 -9.37 5.16
N ALA A 80 -12.57 -8.86 6.36
CA ALA A 80 -13.42 -9.54 7.34
C ALA A 80 -14.90 -9.69 6.92
N LEU A 81 -15.46 -8.75 6.16
CA LEU A 81 -16.86 -8.85 5.74
C LEU A 81 -17.03 -9.96 4.70
N ALA A 82 -16.19 -9.95 3.65
CA ALA A 82 -16.29 -10.94 2.59
C ALA A 82 -15.88 -12.34 3.04
N SER A 83 -15.03 -12.49 4.06
CA SER A 83 -14.68 -13.81 4.61
C SER A 83 -15.87 -14.55 5.24
N HIS A 84 -16.97 -13.88 5.59
CA HIS A 84 -18.19 -14.57 6.03
C HIS A 84 -18.99 -15.18 4.87
N LEU A 85 -18.75 -14.73 3.64
CA LEU A 85 -19.47 -15.16 2.44
C LEU A 85 -18.65 -16.16 1.61
N LEU A 86 -17.32 -16.09 1.72
CA LEU A 86 -16.38 -16.91 0.96
C LEU A 86 -15.96 -18.13 1.79
N GLY A 87 -15.92 -19.31 1.16
CA GLY A 87 -15.50 -20.56 1.83
C GLY A 87 -13.99 -20.66 2.11
N ALA A 88 -13.17 -19.80 1.49
CA ALA A 88 -11.73 -19.74 1.70
C ALA A 88 -11.20 -18.31 1.47
N PRO A 89 -10.04 -17.93 2.06
CA PRO A 89 -9.40 -16.65 1.77
C PRO A 89 -8.95 -16.53 0.31
N ILE A 90 -8.89 -15.30 -0.20
CA ILE A 90 -8.40 -14.99 -1.55
C ILE A 90 -7.01 -14.37 -1.42
N TYR A 91 -6.02 -14.93 -2.10
CA TYR A 91 -4.63 -14.47 -2.01
C TYR A 91 -4.15 -13.80 -3.30
N ILE A 92 -3.02 -13.10 -3.20
CA ILE A 92 -2.31 -12.51 -4.35
C ILE A 92 -1.23 -13.51 -4.75
N ASP A 93 -1.35 -14.14 -5.92
CA ASP A 93 -0.33 -15.08 -6.41
C ASP A 93 0.90 -14.37 -6.97
N ASN A 94 0.73 -13.18 -7.56
CA ASN A 94 1.79 -12.48 -8.29
C ASN A 94 1.79 -10.99 -7.98
N VAL A 95 2.96 -10.46 -7.62
CA VAL A 95 3.23 -9.03 -7.50
C VAL A 95 4.19 -8.63 -8.62
N ILE A 96 3.68 -7.87 -9.59
CA ILE A 96 4.44 -7.40 -10.74
C ILE A 96 4.88 -5.96 -10.49
N ILE A 97 6.19 -5.70 -10.52
CA ILE A 97 6.78 -4.40 -10.21
C ILE A 97 7.40 -3.79 -11.48
N GLY A 98 6.98 -2.58 -11.83
CA GLY A 98 7.58 -1.80 -12.92
C GLY A 98 8.70 -0.87 -12.45
N GLY A 99 9.52 -0.38 -13.38
CA GLY A 99 10.51 0.67 -13.11
C GLY A 99 11.75 0.23 -12.30
N VAL A 100 12.04 -1.08 -12.25
CA VAL A 100 13.21 -1.64 -11.56
C VAL A 100 14.24 -2.07 -12.60
N SER A 101 15.45 -1.51 -12.53
CA SER A 101 16.56 -1.89 -13.42
C SER A 101 17.06 -3.30 -13.10
N ALA A 102 17.64 -3.99 -14.08
CA ALA A 102 18.07 -5.38 -13.94
C ALA A 102 19.03 -5.59 -12.77
N GLU A 103 19.90 -4.61 -12.50
CA GLU A 103 20.90 -4.63 -11.43
C GLU A 103 20.26 -4.59 -10.03
N LEU A 104 19.06 -4.01 -9.91
CA LEU A 104 18.36 -3.86 -8.64
C LEU A 104 17.32 -4.97 -8.39
N GLN A 105 16.96 -5.78 -9.40
CA GLN A 105 15.90 -6.78 -9.30
C GLN A 105 16.15 -7.80 -8.19
N SER A 106 17.38 -8.33 -8.06
CA SER A 106 17.73 -9.30 -7.01
C SER A 106 17.52 -8.74 -5.61
N SER A 107 17.90 -7.47 -5.39
CA SER A 107 17.71 -6.76 -4.12
C SER A 107 16.22 -6.53 -3.82
N VAL A 108 15.43 -6.16 -4.83
CA VAL A 108 13.96 -6.00 -4.69
C VAL A 108 13.28 -7.34 -4.37
N ILE A 109 13.69 -8.44 -5.02
CA ILE A 109 13.15 -9.77 -4.70
C ILE A 109 13.40 -10.12 -3.23
N GLU A 110 14.62 -9.92 -2.75
CA GLU A 110 15.00 -10.18 -1.36
C GLU A 110 14.20 -9.29 -0.39
N ASP A 111 14.06 -7.99 -0.69
CA ASP A 111 13.24 -7.07 0.11
C ASP A 111 11.77 -7.49 0.16
N CYS A 112 11.18 -7.90 -0.97
CA CYS A 112 9.83 -8.41 -1.03
C CYS A 112 9.65 -9.71 -0.24
N LYS A 113 10.57 -10.67 -0.37
CA LYS A 113 10.54 -11.92 0.42
C LYS A 113 10.54 -11.63 1.91
N ARG A 114 11.51 -10.80 2.35
CA ARG A 114 11.61 -10.36 3.74
C ARG A 114 10.37 -9.63 4.23
N ALA A 115 9.78 -8.78 3.39
CA ALA A 115 8.60 -8.02 3.75
C ALA A 115 7.31 -8.86 3.82
N PHE A 116 7.11 -9.79 2.88
CA PHE A 116 5.84 -10.49 2.70
C PHE A 116 5.80 -11.88 3.35
N VAL A 117 6.96 -12.47 3.64
CA VAL A 117 7.08 -13.87 4.09
C VAL A 117 7.75 -13.92 5.47
N ASP A 118 8.94 -13.35 5.62
CA ASP A 118 9.80 -13.61 6.79
C ASP A 118 9.33 -12.93 8.09
N GLN A 119 8.43 -11.95 8.00
CA GLN A 119 7.91 -11.21 9.18
C GLN A 119 6.82 -11.98 9.96
N LEU A 120 6.40 -13.14 9.47
CA LEU A 120 5.12 -13.72 9.87
C LEU A 120 5.32 -14.98 10.72
N PRO A 121 4.60 -15.13 11.85
CA PRO A 121 4.76 -16.27 12.72
C PRO A 121 4.31 -17.57 12.02
N PRO A 122 4.98 -18.72 12.27
CA PRO A 122 4.77 -19.98 11.54
C PRO A 122 3.40 -20.63 11.77
N LYS A 123 2.54 -20.04 12.61
CA LYS A 123 1.23 -20.58 13.01
C LYS A 123 0.13 -20.37 11.97
N TYR A 124 0.38 -19.58 10.93
CA TYR A 124 -0.62 -19.25 9.92
C TYR A 124 -0.27 -19.89 8.57
N HIS A 125 -1.29 -20.25 7.79
CA HIS A 125 -1.08 -20.56 6.39
C HIS A 125 -0.60 -19.31 5.67
N LEU A 126 0.62 -19.38 5.17
CA LEU A 126 1.29 -18.26 4.51
C LEU A 126 1.27 -18.47 3.00
N HIS A 127 0.62 -17.57 2.30
CA HIS A 127 0.65 -17.51 0.85
C HIS A 127 1.75 -16.53 0.41
N ALA A 128 2.85 -17.05 -0.14
CA ALA A 128 3.97 -16.24 -0.61
C ALA A 128 3.74 -15.83 -2.07
N PRO A 129 3.48 -14.54 -2.38
CA PRO A 129 3.34 -14.09 -3.76
C PRO A 129 4.66 -14.25 -4.53
N SER A 130 4.58 -14.67 -5.78
CA SER A 130 5.71 -14.58 -6.71
C SER A 130 6.00 -13.12 -7.06
N ILE A 131 7.28 -12.77 -7.18
CA ILE A 131 7.72 -11.42 -7.55
C ILE A 131 8.21 -11.46 -8.98
N ALA A 132 7.59 -10.64 -9.82
CA ALA A 132 7.96 -10.48 -11.22
C ALA A 132 8.17 -9.00 -11.56
N PHE A 133 8.86 -8.75 -12.67
CA PHE A 133 9.14 -7.41 -13.15
C PHE A 133 8.54 -7.20 -14.54
N THR A 134 8.19 -5.95 -14.84
CA THR A 134 7.74 -5.56 -16.17
C THR A 134 8.60 -4.44 -16.74
N SER A 135 8.91 -4.55 -18.03
CA SER A 135 9.57 -3.50 -18.82
C SER A 135 8.58 -2.47 -19.37
N LEU A 136 7.27 -2.69 -19.19
CA LEU A 136 6.24 -1.74 -19.59
C LEU A 136 6.38 -0.46 -18.77
N LYS A 137 6.64 0.65 -19.46
CA LYS A 137 6.72 1.97 -18.84
C LYS A 137 5.34 2.57 -18.70
N TYR A 138 5.05 3.16 -17.54
CA TYR A 138 3.82 3.91 -17.36
C TYR A 138 4.04 5.34 -17.88
N ALA A 139 3.26 5.77 -18.88
CA ALA A 139 3.46 7.05 -19.58
C ALA A 139 3.41 8.28 -18.64
N HIS A 140 2.80 8.15 -17.46
CA HIS A 140 2.70 9.20 -16.46
C HIS A 140 3.54 8.93 -15.20
N GLU A 141 4.56 8.07 -15.27
CA GLU A 141 5.49 7.86 -14.15
C GLU A 141 6.42 9.06 -13.95
N GLN A 142 6.86 9.27 -12.71
CA GLN A 142 7.71 10.40 -12.31
C GLN A 142 8.98 10.53 -13.16
N ASN A 143 9.66 9.42 -13.47
CA ASN A 143 10.90 9.43 -14.25
C ASN A 143 10.67 9.82 -15.72
N VAL A 144 9.49 9.50 -16.28
CA VAL A 144 9.12 9.88 -17.65
C VAL A 144 8.72 11.35 -17.71
N LEU A 145 7.98 11.83 -16.70
CA LEU A 145 7.49 13.21 -16.67
C LEU A 145 8.53 14.23 -16.16
N GLY A 146 9.62 13.78 -15.53
CA GLY A 146 10.61 14.66 -14.89
C GLY A 146 10.04 15.50 -13.74
N SER A 147 8.86 15.15 -13.23
CA SER A 147 8.14 15.90 -12.19
C SER A 147 8.01 15.08 -10.92
N ALA A 148 8.50 15.62 -9.80
CA ALA A 148 8.37 15.02 -8.49
C ALA A 148 6.98 15.22 -7.84
N SER A 149 6.06 15.90 -8.53
CA SER A 149 4.72 16.16 -8.03
C SER A 149 3.83 14.94 -8.22
N SER A 150 3.10 14.57 -7.16
CA SER A 150 2.05 13.55 -7.23
C SER A 150 0.69 14.25 -7.24
N ALA A 151 -0.25 13.69 -8.01
CA ALA A 151 -1.63 14.18 -8.02
C ALA A 151 -2.29 13.95 -6.65
N PRO A 152 -3.05 14.91 -6.11
CA PRO A 152 -3.87 14.70 -4.90
C PRO A 152 -5.08 13.79 -5.16
N GLU A 153 -5.40 13.51 -6.43
CA GLU A 153 -6.45 12.61 -6.86
C GLU A 153 -6.04 11.13 -6.85
N SER A 154 -6.99 10.24 -6.56
CA SER A 154 -6.88 8.81 -6.85
C SER A 154 -8.02 8.35 -7.76
N LEU A 155 -7.69 7.69 -8.88
CA LEU A 155 -8.67 7.06 -9.76
C LEU A 155 -9.00 5.64 -9.28
N SER A 156 -10.28 5.29 -9.23
CA SER A 156 -10.78 3.96 -8.86
C SER A 156 -11.77 3.47 -9.91
N TRP A 157 -11.42 2.39 -10.60
CA TRP A 157 -12.24 1.77 -11.63
C TRP A 157 -12.43 0.28 -11.32
N ILE A 158 -13.63 -0.23 -11.60
CA ILE A 158 -14.01 -1.62 -11.35
C ILE A 158 -14.69 -2.09 -12.63
N ALA A 159 -14.11 -3.12 -13.26
CA ALA A 159 -14.62 -3.74 -14.47
C ALA A 159 -16.04 -4.29 -14.26
N ASP A 160 -16.80 -4.37 -15.35
CA ASP A 160 -18.11 -5.04 -15.42
C ASP A 160 -19.15 -4.52 -14.41
N THR A 161 -18.98 -3.30 -13.93
CA THR A 161 -19.98 -2.62 -13.10
C THR A 161 -20.94 -1.81 -13.95
N SER A 162 -22.16 -1.60 -13.46
CA SER A 162 -23.14 -0.67 -14.06
C SER A 162 -22.69 0.80 -14.07
N PHE A 163 -21.48 1.09 -13.56
CA PHE A 163 -20.87 2.41 -13.53
C PHE A 163 -19.50 2.38 -14.23
N PRO A 164 -19.47 2.44 -15.58
CA PRO A 164 -18.28 2.14 -16.38
C PRO A 164 -17.19 3.21 -16.32
N PHE A 165 -17.52 4.44 -15.88
CA PHE A 165 -16.61 5.59 -15.93
C PHE A 165 -15.60 5.67 -14.76
N GLY A 166 -15.73 4.81 -13.75
CA GLY A 166 -14.88 4.89 -12.55
C GLY A 166 -15.11 6.16 -11.73
N GLU A 167 -14.44 6.27 -10.57
CA GLU A 167 -14.53 7.44 -9.71
C GLU A 167 -13.15 8.02 -9.40
N VAL A 168 -13.07 9.35 -9.45
CA VAL A 168 -11.89 10.09 -8.99
C VAL A 168 -12.17 10.53 -7.56
N LEU A 169 -11.25 10.24 -6.64
CA LEU A 169 -11.36 10.60 -5.23
C LEU A 169 -10.33 11.67 -4.87
N VAL A 170 -10.74 12.62 -4.03
CA VAL A 170 -9.88 13.64 -3.42
C VAL A 170 -10.17 13.64 -1.93
N ASN A 171 -9.15 13.46 -1.10
CA ASN A 171 -9.29 13.36 0.35
C ASN A 171 -10.34 12.34 0.82
N GLY A 172 -10.46 11.21 0.09
CA GLY A 172 -11.42 10.15 0.40
C GLY A 172 -12.88 10.44 0.00
N TYR A 173 -13.15 11.51 -0.74
CA TYR A 173 -14.48 11.83 -1.27
C TYR A 173 -14.48 11.85 -2.79
N ARG A 174 -15.61 11.54 -3.43
CA ARG A 174 -15.75 11.65 -4.89
C ARG A 174 -15.53 13.10 -5.34
N ARG A 175 -14.70 13.29 -6.36
CA ARG A 175 -14.40 14.60 -6.95
C ARG A 175 -15.69 15.22 -7.48
N GLY A 176 -15.84 16.53 -7.27
CA GLY A 176 -17.03 17.28 -7.70
C GLY A 176 -18.23 17.21 -6.75
N VAL A 177 -18.16 16.48 -5.62
CA VAL A 177 -19.24 16.44 -4.62
C VAL A 177 -19.10 17.62 -3.64
N PRO A 178 -20.09 18.53 -3.56
CA PRO A 178 -20.08 19.62 -2.58
C PRO A 178 -20.02 19.10 -1.14
N LEU A 179 -19.38 19.84 -0.23
CA LEU A 179 -19.22 19.47 1.18
C LEU A 179 -20.54 19.03 1.83
N LYS A 180 -21.61 19.81 1.62
CA LYS A 180 -22.96 19.54 2.13
C LYS A 180 -23.64 18.28 1.56
N HIS A 181 -23.09 17.67 0.52
CA HIS A 181 -23.66 16.48 -0.12
C HIS A 181 -22.83 15.22 0.11
N ARG A 182 -21.67 15.31 0.77
CA ARG A 182 -20.74 14.19 0.97
C ARG A 182 -21.32 13.02 1.78
N HIS A 183 -22.33 13.29 2.60
CA HIS A 183 -23.04 12.27 3.38
C HIS A 183 -24.21 11.62 2.62
N ARG A 184 -24.58 12.13 1.45
CA ARG A 184 -25.68 11.57 0.65
C ARG A 184 -25.24 10.23 0.08
N GLU A 185 -26.08 9.21 0.20
CA GLU A 185 -25.78 7.85 -0.20
C GLU A 185 -25.29 7.73 -1.65
N LYS A 186 -25.97 8.38 -2.60
CA LYS A 186 -25.60 8.38 -4.02
C LYS A 186 -24.22 9.01 -4.32
N MET A 187 -23.66 9.75 -3.35
CA MET A 187 -22.40 10.48 -3.47
C MET A 187 -21.24 9.82 -2.74
N LEU A 188 -21.49 8.73 -1.99
CA LEU A 188 -20.45 7.99 -1.29
C LEU A 188 -19.50 7.30 -2.29
N PRO A 189 -18.18 7.34 -2.06
CA PRO A 189 -17.25 6.49 -2.81
C PRO A 189 -17.61 5.01 -2.66
N ARG A 190 -17.48 4.23 -3.72
CA ARG A 190 -17.83 2.80 -3.71
C ARG A 190 -16.93 2.00 -2.77
N THR A 191 -15.69 2.44 -2.61
CA THR A 191 -14.69 1.79 -1.75
C THR A 191 -14.70 2.30 -0.31
N CYS A 192 -15.61 3.22 0.06
CA CYS A 192 -15.70 3.67 1.44
C CYS A 192 -16.34 2.57 2.32
N ARG A 193 -16.01 2.58 3.63
CA ARG A 193 -16.47 1.55 4.59
C ARG A 193 -17.99 1.38 4.61
N LEU A 194 -18.73 2.49 4.55
CA LEU A 194 -20.20 2.47 4.58
C LEU A 194 -20.79 1.85 3.31
N ALA A 195 -20.24 2.16 2.13
CA ALA A 195 -20.69 1.58 0.87
C ALA A 195 -20.41 0.07 0.81
N LEU A 196 -19.21 -0.36 1.22
CA LEU A 196 -18.84 -1.78 1.29
C LEU A 196 -19.71 -2.55 2.29
N PHE A 197 -20.01 -1.97 3.45
CA PHE A 197 -20.88 -2.60 4.43
C PHE A 197 -22.32 -2.77 3.92
N LYS A 198 -22.87 -1.75 3.25
CA LYS A 198 -24.18 -1.85 2.61
C LYS A 198 -24.22 -2.94 1.54
N LEU A 199 -23.19 -3.00 0.68
CA LEU A 199 -23.06 -4.06 -0.31
C LEU A 199 -23.04 -5.45 0.34
N TYR A 200 -22.24 -5.62 1.40
CA TYR A 200 -22.21 -6.86 2.18
C TYR A 200 -23.60 -7.24 2.72
N CYS A 201 -24.34 -6.31 3.29
CA CYS A 201 -25.70 -6.58 3.78
C CYS A 201 -26.65 -7.02 2.68
N THR A 202 -26.58 -6.41 1.49
CA THR A 202 -27.39 -6.82 0.34
C THR A 202 -27.06 -8.23 -0.11
N VAL A 203 -25.77 -8.58 -0.21
CA VAL A 203 -25.34 -9.90 -0.67
C VAL A 203 -25.57 -10.99 0.37
N ARG A 204 -25.46 -10.68 1.67
CA ARG A 204 -25.65 -11.65 2.76
C ARG A 204 -27.10 -12.14 2.88
N VAL A 205 -28.07 -11.32 2.50
CA VAL A 205 -29.51 -11.62 2.61
C VAL A 205 -30.05 -12.27 1.33
N ALA A 206 -29.31 -12.17 0.22
CA ALA A 206 -29.63 -12.82 -1.06
C ALA A 206 -29.26 -14.31 -1.03
#